data_AF-A0A2N5KYR4-F1
#
_entry.id   AF-A0A2N5KYR4-F1
#
_cell.length_a   1.000
_cell.length_b   1.000
_cell.length_c   1.000
_cell.angle_alpha   90.00
_cell.angle_beta   90.00
_cell.angle_gamma   90.00
#
_symmetry.space_group_name_H-M   'P 1'
#
loop_
_entity.id
_entity.type
_entity.pdbx_description
1 polymer ?
#
loop_
_entity_poly.entity_id
_entity_poly.type
_entity_poly.pdbx_seq_one_letter_code
_entity_poly.pdbx_strand_id
1 'polypeptide(L)' 'MNCKRLTGHGQDEMMFHCDNCGENVSIDTYDVLTAEDNLHCPLCGASAGHLAVYMFDEKKLRKD' A
#
# COMPACT_ATOMS: atom_id res chain seq x y z
N MET A 1 -20.15 6.78 12.33
CA MET A 1 -20.14 5.64 11.38
C MET A 1 -18.68 5.28 11.11
N ASN A 2 -18.26 4.09 11.51
CA ASN A 2 -16.89 3.61 11.31
C ASN A 2 -16.79 3.08 9.87
N CYS A 3 -16.47 3.98 8.94
CA CYS A 3 -16.36 3.69 7.51
C CYS A 3 -15.08 2.89 7.25
N LYS A 4 -15.13 1.58 7.51
CA LYS A 4 -14.18 0.67 6.86
C LYS A 4 -14.50 0.72 5.37
N ARG A 5 -13.57 1.25 4.59
CA ARG A 5 -13.60 1.21 3.13
C ARG A 5 -13.44 -0.25 2.73
N LEU A 6 -14.56 -1.00 2.66
CA LEU A 6 -14.56 -2.30 2.01
C LEU A 6 -14.28 -2.02 0.54
N THR A 7 -13.09 -2.36 0.06
CA THR A 7 -12.92 -2.60 -1.38
C THR A 7 -13.97 -3.64 -1.77
N GLY A 8 -14.61 -3.47 -2.93
CA GLY A 8 -15.83 -4.22 -3.30
C GLY A 8 -15.71 -5.76 -3.34
N HIS A 9 -14.53 -6.32 -3.06
CA HIS A 9 -14.25 -7.76 -3.04
C HIS A 9 -13.84 -8.34 -1.68
N GLY A 10 -13.93 -7.60 -0.57
CA GLY A 10 -13.60 -8.16 0.75
C GLY A 10 -12.16 -8.71 0.85
N GLN A 11 -11.26 -8.16 0.03
CA GLN A 11 -9.85 -8.52 -0.04
C GLN A 11 -9.04 -7.62 0.91
N ASP A 12 -7.93 -8.17 1.39
CA ASP A 12 -6.98 -7.44 2.23
C ASP A 12 -6.23 -6.41 1.37
N GLU A 13 -6.03 -5.19 1.88
CA GLU A 13 -5.24 -4.16 1.22
C GLU A 13 -3.93 -3.95 1.98
N MET A 14 -2.81 -4.04 1.28
CA MET A 14 -1.49 -3.79 1.82
C MET A 14 -1.06 -2.36 1.50
N MET A 15 -0.54 -1.67 2.51
CA MET A 15 -0.01 -0.31 2.36
C MET A 15 1.44 -0.36 1.89
N PHE A 16 1.76 0.42 0.86
CA PHE A 16 3.09 0.60 0.34
C PHE A 16 3.44 2.08 0.35
N HIS A 17 4.70 2.40 0.61
CA HIS A 17 5.25 3.72 0.39
C HIS A 17 5.93 3.75 -0.96
N CYS A 18 5.58 4.73 -1.79
CA CYS A 18 6.26 4.96 -3.06
C CYS A 18 7.33 6.02 -2.89
N ASP A 19 8.61 5.66 -3.02
CA ASP A 19 9.73 6.62 -2.88
C ASP A 19 9.79 7.62 -4.04
N ASN A 20 9.25 7.27 -5.21
CA ASN A 20 9.24 8.15 -6.38
C ASN A 20 8.28 9.34 -6.21
N CYS A 21 7.11 9.14 -5.58
CA CYS A 21 6.14 10.21 -5.35
C CYS A 21 6.05 10.65 -3.89
N GLY A 22 6.67 9.92 -2.96
CA GLY A 22 6.65 10.19 -1.52
C GLY A 22 5.32 9.87 -0.83
N GLU A 23 4.37 9.25 -1.54
CA GLU A 23 3.02 9.00 -1.03
C GLU A 23 2.85 7.53 -0.61
N ASN A 24 1.98 7.31 0.37
CA ASN A 24 1.53 5.98 0.77
C ASN A 24 0.31 5.56 -0.06
N VAL A 25 0.33 4.33 -0.56
CA VAL A 25 -0.68 3.76 -1.45
C VAL A 25 -1.18 2.44 -0.89
N SER A 26 -2.50 2.23 -0.94
CA SER A 26 -3.13 0.95 -0.64
C SER A 26 -3.25 0.14 -1.93
N ILE A 27 -2.59 -1.02 -1.98
CA ILE A 27 -2.64 -1.94 -3.11
C ILE A 27 -3.31 -3.23 -2.63
N ASP A 28 -4.22 -3.78 -3.43
CA ASP A 28 -4.92 -5.01 -3.08
C ASP A 28 -3.93 -6.18 -2.99
N THR A 29 -3.99 -6.97 -1.92
CA THR A 29 -3.06 -8.08 -1.70
C THR A 29 -3.16 -9.11 -2.82
N TYR A 30 -4.32 -9.28 -3.47
CA TYR A 30 -4.44 -10.13 -4.65
C TYR A 30 -3.67 -9.58 -5.84
N ASP A 31 -3.68 -8.27 -6.06
CA ASP A 31 -2.91 -7.62 -7.12
C ASP A 31 -1.41 -7.78 -6.86
N VAL A 32 -0.97 -7.60 -5.61
CA VAL A 32 0.43 -7.84 -5.21
C VAL A 32 0.86 -9.28 -5.50
N LEU A 33 0.02 -10.27 -5.17
CA LEU A 33 0.32 -11.70 -5.35
C LEU A 33 0.23 -12.17 -6.81
N THR A 34 -0.55 -11.50 -7.66
CA THR A 34 -0.76 -11.92 -9.05
C THR A 34 0.02 -11.08 -10.06
N ALA A 35 0.32 -9.83 -9.73
CA ALA A 35 1.02 -8.87 -10.57
C ALA A 35 2.47 -8.62 -10.11
N GLU A 36 3.12 -9.59 -9.45
CA GLU A 36 4.51 -9.46 -8.93
C GLU A 36 5.49 -8.81 -9.94
N ASP A 37 5.33 -9.08 -11.24
CA ASP A 37 6.17 -8.52 -12.32
C ASP A 37 5.66 -7.19 -12.91
N ASN A 38 4.39 -6.83 -12.69
CA ASN A 38 3.73 -5.65 -13.24
C ASN A 38 3.03 -4.85 -12.13
N LEU A 39 3.70 -4.68 -11.00
CA LEU A 39 3.20 -3.81 -9.94
C LEU A 39 3.69 -2.38 -10.18
N HIS A 40 2.76 -1.44 -10.23
CA HIS A 40 3.03 -0.03 -10.46
C HIS A 40 2.36 0.81 -9.37
N CYS A 41 2.99 1.91 -8.99
CA CYS A 41 2.37 2.88 -8.10
C CYS A 41 1.10 3.44 -8.77
N PRO A 42 -0.08 3.31 -8.15
CA PRO A 42 -1.33 3.77 -8.75
C PRO A 42 -1.42 5.30 -8.88
N LEU A 43 -0.56 6.06 -8.18
CA LEU A 43 -0.49 7.52 -8.30
C LEU A 43 0.43 7.99 -9.42
N CYS A 44 1.64 7.44 -9.53
CA CYS A 44 2.67 7.97 -10.42
C CYS A 44 3.15 6.99 -11.50
N GLY A 45 2.69 5.74 -11.47
CA GLY A 45 3.11 4.70 -12.41
C GLY A 45 4.53 4.17 -12.21
N ALA A 46 5.20 4.55 -11.12
CA ALA A 46 6.53 4.03 -10.80
C ALA A 46 6.48 2.50 -10.63
N SER A 47 7.53 1.80 -11.08
CA SER A 47 7.60 0.35 -10.99
C SER A 47 7.72 -0.16 -9.54
N ALA A 48 7.51 -1.46 -9.35
CA ALA A 48 7.60 -2.16 -8.07
C ALA A 48 8.88 -1.85 -7.27
N GLY A 49 10.00 -1.55 -7.93
CA GLY A 49 11.25 -1.18 -7.27
C GLY A 49 11.18 0.11 -6.44
N HIS A 50 10.19 0.97 -6.69
CA HIS A 50 9.94 2.17 -5.90
C HIS A 50 8.86 1.98 -4.83
N LEU A 51 8.26 0.79 -4.71
CA LEU A 51 7.21 0.47 -3.74
C LEU A 51 7.81 -0.35 -2.59
N ALA A 52 7.81 0.21 -1.38
CA ALA A 52 8.24 -0.47 -0.17
C ALA A 52 7.04 -0.76 0.73
N VAL A 53 6.93 -1.98 1.27
CA VAL A 53 5.84 -2.34 2.21
C VAL A 53 5.91 -1.39 3.41
N TYR A 54 4.85 -0.61 3.62
CA TYR A 54 4.72 0.31 4.73
C TYR A 54 3.86 -0.34 5.80
N MET A 55 4.50 -1.00 6.75
CA MET A 55 3.83 -1.41 7.98
C MET A 55 3.77 -0.17 8.88
N PHE A 56 2.57 0.27 9.27
CA PHE A 56 2.44 1.22 10.37
C PHE A 56 3.01 0.55 11.62
N ASP A 57 4.28 0.84 11.91
CA ASP A 57 4.91 0.41 13.14
C ASP A 57 4.15 1.09 14.29
N GLU A 58 3.28 0.33 14.95
CA GLU A 58 2.50 0.74 16.13
C GLU A 58 3.39 1.31 17.25
N LYS A 59 4.71 1.11 17.17
CA LYS A 59 5.69 1.51 18.18
C LYS A 59 6.19 2.95 18.07
N LYS A 60 5.77 3.74 17.07
CA LYS A 60 6.23 5.14 16.91
C LYS A 60 5.30 6.22 17.48
N LEU A 61 4.26 5.82 18.24
CA LEU A 61 3.33 6.72 18.96
C LEU A 61 3.62 6.88 20.47
N ARG A 62 4.82 6.53 20.94
CA ARG A 62 5.38 7.13 22.17
C ARG A 62 6.56 8.00 21.78
N LYS A 63 6.26 9.24 21.37
CA LYS A 63 7.18 10.33 21.66
C LYS A 63 7.02 10.64 23.15
N ASP A 64 8.12 10.48 23.87
CA ASP A 64 8.33 11.04 25.20
C ASP A 64 8.10 12.57 25.18
#